data_AF-A0A956U9L4-F1
#
_entry.id   AF-A0A956U9L4-F1
#
_cell.length_a   1.000
_cell.length_b   1.000
_cell.length_c   1.000
_cell.angle_alpha   90.00
_cell.angle_beta   90.00
_cell.angle_gamma   90.00
#
_symmetry.space_group_name_H-M   'P 1'
#
loop_
_entity.id
_entity.type
_entity.pdbx_description
1 polymer ?
#
loop_
_entity_poly.entity_id
_entity_poly.type
_entity_poly.pdbx_seq_one_letter_code
_entity_poly.pdbx_strand_id
1 'polypeptide(L)'
;MTDQENGGSEEREIVDSKETENRARAASFRDRWLTLSWAKIRKFEALVFLFMFFAVPWFGLRVVSYTKAQIVLNNITHDLVNDLHVAKEKAVNLKKRVTLKAVQPKPMVFGTVSANTPFRYVIIYDMEVAQEVVLPDGITLSGIVIFLEDGMPEKPSSFILSQGKRTAIVEIDRQGLVSVP
;
A
#
# COMPACT_ATOMS: atom_id res chain seq x y z
N MET A 1 -39.05 91.04 -23.28
CA MET A 1 -39.80 89.94 -22.65
C MET A 1 -40.47 89.22 -23.81
N THR A 2 -40.02 88.06 -24.28
CA THR A 2 -39.58 86.87 -23.55
C THR A 2 -38.78 85.99 -24.52
N ASP A 3 -37.48 85.82 -24.24
CA ASP A 3 -36.64 84.74 -24.77
C ASP A 3 -36.43 83.75 -23.64
N GLN A 4 -36.88 82.51 -23.80
CA GLN A 4 -36.39 81.27 -23.16
C GLN A 4 -37.49 80.21 -23.27
N GLU A 5 -37.23 79.15 -24.03
CA GLU A 5 -37.65 77.76 -23.77
C GLU A 5 -37.51 76.93 -25.05
N ASN A 6 -36.29 76.48 -25.38
CA ASN A 6 -36.16 75.35 -26.31
C ASN A 6 -34.81 74.59 -26.20
N GLY A 7 -34.29 74.41 -24.98
CA GLY A 7 -33.05 73.66 -24.75
C GLY A 7 -33.21 72.34 -23.97
N GLY A 8 -34.40 72.05 -23.42
CA GLY A 8 -34.57 70.99 -22.43
C GLY A 8 -34.98 69.61 -22.97
N SER A 9 -35.44 69.51 -24.23
CA SER A 9 -35.98 68.25 -24.79
C SER A 9 -34.90 67.41 -25.49
N GLU A 10 -33.99 68.02 -26.25
CA GLU A 10 -32.90 67.28 -26.92
C GLU A 10 -31.84 66.77 -25.94
N GLU A 11 -31.51 67.53 -24.89
CA GLU A 11 -30.57 67.07 -23.84
C GLU A 11 -31.10 65.87 -23.07
N ARG A 12 -32.42 65.77 -22.82
CA ARG A 12 -33.01 64.62 -22.13
C ARG A 12 -32.97 63.35 -22.99
N GLU A 13 -33.19 63.46 -24.29
CA GLU A 13 -33.17 62.32 -25.21
C GLU A 13 -31.73 61.78 -25.43
N ILE A 14 -30.74 62.68 -25.48
CA ILE A 14 -29.32 62.32 -25.59
C ILE A 14 -28.80 61.66 -24.30
N VAL A 15 -29.28 62.10 -23.14
CA VAL A 15 -28.91 61.50 -21.84
C VAL A 15 -29.51 60.09 -21.71
N ASP A 16 -30.76 59.89 -22.10
CA ASP A 16 -31.44 58.58 -22.01
C ASP A 16 -30.85 57.56 -23.02
N SER A 17 -30.46 58.03 -24.21
CA SER A 17 -29.74 57.22 -25.22
C SER A 17 -28.34 56.79 -24.73
N LYS A 18 -27.60 57.68 -24.05
CA LYS A 18 -26.28 57.34 -23.49
C LYS A 18 -26.38 56.39 -22.29
N GLU A 19 -27.43 56.52 -21.48
CA GLU A 19 -27.60 55.63 -20.32
C GLU A 19 -27.99 54.21 -20.74
N THR A 20 -28.84 54.08 -21.76
CA THR A 20 -29.20 52.79 -22.35
C THR A 20 -28.02 52.12 -23.05
N GLU A 21 -27.18 52.87 -23.79
CA GLU A 21 -25.96 52.34 -24.39
C GLU A 21 -24.94 51.87 -23.32
N ASN A 22 -24.77 52.64 -22.25
CA ASN A 22 -23.88 52.26 -21.15
C ASN A 22 -24.38 51.03 -20.39
N ARG A 23 -25.70 50.89 -20.18
CA ARG A 23 -26.29 49.67 -19.59
C ARG A 23 -26.14 48.45 -20.50
N ALA A 24 -26.33 48.61 -21.81
CA ALA A 24 -26.13 47.53 -22.79
C ALA A 24 -24.65 47.10 -22.86
N ARG A 25 -23.71 48.05 -22.82
CA ARG A 25 -22.27 47.75 -22.75
C ARG A 25 -21.90 47.04 -21.45
N ALA A 26 -22.41 47.48 -20.30
CA ALA A 26 -22.18 46.83 -19.02
C ALA A 26 -22.72 45.38 -18.97
N ALA A 27 -23.91 45.14 -19.54
CA ALA A 27 -24.46 43.80 -19.68
C ALA A 27 -23.58 42.92 -20.59
N SER A 28 -23.16 43.42 -21.75
CA SER A 28 -22.31 42.67 -22.69
C SER A 28 -20.92 42.31 -22.13
N PHE A 29 -20.34 43.17 -21.28
CA PHE A 29 -19.08 42.89 -20.60
C PHE A 29 -19.24 41.81 -19.52
N ARG A 30 -20.33 41.86 -18.75
CA ARG A 30 -20.64 40.87 -17.71
C ARG A 30 -20.87 39.49 -18.33
N ASP A 31 -21.60 39.40 -19.44
CA ASP A 31 -21.85 38.14 -20.14
C ASP A 31 -20.58 37.56 -20.80
N ARG A 32 -19.71 38.41 -21.37
CA ARG A 32 -18.38 37.99 -21.85
C ARG A 32 -17.49 37.46 -20.72
N TRP A 33 -17.52 38.09 -19.55
CA TRP A 33 -16.71 37.66 -18.41
C TRP A 33 -17.23 36.34 -17.81
N LEU A 34 -18.55 36.17 -17.72
CA LEU A 34 -19.21 34.94 -17.28
C LEU A 34 -18.98 33.75 -18.24
N THR A 35 -19.02 33.99 -19.56
CA THR A 35 -18.75 32.94 -20.55
C THR A 35 -17.28 32.54 -20.59
N LEU A 36 -16.37 33.49 -20.43
CA LEU A 36 -14.93 33.21 -20.38
C LEU A 36 -14.53 32.47 -19.09
N SER A 37 -15.14 32.81 -17.95
CA SER A 37 -14.93 32.08 -16.69
C SER A 37 -15.49 30.66 -16.78
N TRP A 38 -16.66 30.48 -17.41
CA TRP A 38 -17.25 29.15 -17.63
C TRP A 38 -16.38 28.24 -18.50
N ALA A 39 -15.82 28.76 -19.60
CA ALA A 39 -14.91 28.00 -20.45
C ALA A 39 -13.61 27.60 -19.73
N LYS A 40 -13.07 28.47 -18.85
CA LYS A 40 -11.90 28.16 -18.02
C LYS A 40 -12.22 27.11 -16.95
N ILE A 41 -13.38 27.20 -16.32
CA ILE A 41 -13.86 26.22 -15.34
C ILE A 41 -13.95 24.83 -15.98
N ARG A 42 -14.55 24.70 -17.17
CA ARG A 42 -14.60 23.41 -17.89
C ARG A 42 -13.22 22.85 -18.25
N LYS A 43 -12.26 23.70 -18.61
CA LYS A 43 -10.88 23.27 -18.88
C LYS A 43 -10.18 22.76 -17.62
N PHE A 44 -10.42 23.42 -16.48
CA PHE A 44 -9.90 22.97 -15.19
C PHE A 44 -10.54 21.64 -14.76
N GLU A 45 -11.86 21.53 -14.89
CA GLU A 45 -12.60 20.29 -14.62
C GLU A 45 -12.10 19.12 -15.48
N ALA A 46 -11.91 19.33 -16.79
CA ALA A 46 -11.34 18.31 -17.66
C ALA A 46 -9.92 17.88 -17.25
N LEU A 47 -9.11 18.82 -16.75
CA LEU A 47 -7.77 18.54 -16.24
C LEU A 47 -7.82 17.73 -14.93
N VAL A 48 -8.77 18.02 -14.04
CA VAL A 48 -9.02 17.23 -12.83
C VAL A 48 -9.48 15.81 -13.20
N PHE A 49 -10.41 15.67 -14.15
CA PHE A 49 -10.85 14.35 -14.60
C PHE A 49 -9.73 13.55 -15.25
N LEU A 50 -8.90 14.19 -16.08
CA LEU A 50 -7.73 13.55 -16.67
C LEU A 50 -6.75 13.07 -15.58
N PHE A 51 -6.50 13.90 -14.57
CA PHE A 51 -5.67 13.51 -13.44
C PHE A 51 -6.28 12.33 -12.66
N MET A 52 -7.58 12.37 -12.35
CA MET A 52 -8.29 11.25 -11.72
C MET A 52 -8.20 9.97 -12.55
N PHE A 53 -8.32 10.08 -13.87
CA PHE A 53 -8.26 8.94 -14.79
C PHE A 53 -6.94 8.19 -14.70
N PHE A 54 -5.83 8.87 -14.42
CA PHE A 54 -4.53 8.22 -14.17
C PHE A 54 -4.31 7.86 -12.70
N ALA A 55 -4.72 8.73 -11.77
CA ALA A 55 -4.48 8.56 -10.34
C ALA A 55 -5.26 7.37 -9.77
N VAL A 56 -6.51 7.15 -10.17
CA VAL A 56 -7.35 6.06 -9.65
C VAL A 56 -6.79 4.69 -10.01
N PRO A 57 -6.45 4.36 -11.28
CA PRO A 57 -5.81 3.09 -11.61
C PRO A 57 -4.47 2.91 -10.91
N TRP A 58 -3.63 3.96 -10.87
CA TRP A 58 -2.34 3.90 -10.19
C TRP A 58 -2.50 3.56 -8.69
N PHE A 59 -3.41 4.24 -8.01
CA PHE A 59 -3.69 4.00 -6.61
C PHE A 59 -4.28 2.60 -6.39
N GLY A 60 -5.20 2.17 -7.25
CA GLY A 60 -5.76 0.81 -7.22
C GLY A 60 -4.69 -0.26 -7.30
N LEU A 61 -3.75 -0.15 -8.25
CA LEU A 61 -2.62 -1.08 -8.38
C LEU A 61 -1.74 -1.09 -7.12
N ARG A 62 -1.45 0.08 -6.55
CA ARG A 62 -0.65 0.20 -5.32
C ARG A 62 -1.32 -0.46 -4.12
N VAL A 63 -2.62 -0.25 -3.94
CA VAL A 63 -3.39 -0.88 -2.86
C VAL A 63 -3.44 -2.39 -3.06
N VAL A 64 -3.67 -2.87 -4.28
CA VAL A 64 -3.68 -4.31 -4.57
C VAL A 64 -2.34 -4.96 -4.27
N SER A 65 -1.21 -4.38 -4.70
CA SER A 65 0.13 -4.89 -4.38
C SER A 65 0.37 -4.95 -2.88
N TYR A 66 -0.08 -3.92 -2.15
CA TYR A 66 0.04 -3.85 -0.71
C TYR A 66 -0.76 -4.94 0.00
N THR A 67 -2.03 -5.11 -0.38
CA THR A 67 -2.92 -6.10 0.22
C THR A 67 -2.45 -7.52 -0.09
N LYS A 68 -1.96 -7.78 -1.32
CA LYS A 68 -1.36 -9.07 -1.68
C LYS A 68 -0.19 -9.42 -0.77
N ALA A 69 0.72 -8.48 -0.52
CA ALA A 69 1.85 -8.73 0.36
C ALA A 69 1.41 -9.04 1.80
N GLN A 70 0.40 -8.34 2.32
CA GLN A 70 -0.13 -8.62 3.66
C GLN A 70 -0.81 -10.00 3.75
N ILE A 71 -1.61 -10.38 2.76
CA ILE A 71 -2.29 -11.67 2.73
C ILE A 71 -1.26 -12.81 2.68
N VAL A 72 -0.25 -12.68 1.82
CA VAL A 72 0.79 -13.69 1.68
C VAL A 72 1.59 -13.83 2.97
N LEU A 73 1.98 -12.73 3.61
CA LEU A 73 2.65 -12.76 4.92
C LEU A 73 1.77 -13.40 6.00
N ASN A 74 0.47 -13.10 6.04
CA ASN A 74 -0.43 -13.68 7.02
C ASN A 74 -0.57 -15.20 6.83
N ASN A 75 -0.71 -15.67 5.59
CA ASN A 75 -0.82 -17.10 5.29
C ASN A 75 0.44 -17.85 5.74
N ILE A 76 1.62 -17.33 5.40
CA ILE A 76 2.89 -17.98 5.78
C ILE A 76 3.14 -17.89 7.28
N THR A 77 2.77 -16.78 7.91
CA THR A 77 2.80 -16.66 9.38
C THR A 77 1.96 -17.76 10.01
N HIS A 78 0.73 -17.97 9.51
CA HIS A 78 -0.16 -19.01 10.00
C HIS A 78 0.43 -20.41 9.79
N ASP A 79 0.96 -20.70 8.60
CA ASP A 79 1.60 -21.99 8.29
C ASP A 79 2.82 -22.23 9.19
N LEU A 80 3.66 -21.20 9.39
CA LEU A 80 4.83 -21.27 10.28
C LEU A 80 4.41 -21.52 11.73
N VAL A 81 3.37 -20.84 12.22
CA VAL A 81 2.83 -21.04 13.56
C VAL A 81 2.33 -22.48 13.72
N ASN A 82 1.62 -23.01 12.72
CA ASN A 82 1.16 -24.40 12.73
C ASN A 82 2.34 -25.38 12.76
N ASP A 83 3.36 -25.15 11.94
CA ASP A 83 4.57 -25.98 11.90
C ASP A 83 5.35 -25.91 13.22
N LEU A 84 5.38 -24.76 13.90
CA LEU A 84 5.97 -24.63 15.24
C LEU A 84 5.21 -25.45 16.29
N HIS A 85 3.88 -25.46 16.25
CA HIS A 85 3.07 -26.29 17.14
C HIS A 85 3.31 -27.78 16.89
N VAL A 86 3.31 -28.19 15.62
CA VAL A 86 3.59 -29.58 15.23
C VAL A 86 5.01 -30.00 15.61
N ALA A 87 6.00 -29.12 15.42
CA ALA A 87 7.38 -29.37 15.82
C ALA A 87 7.52 -29.56 17.34
N LYS A 88 6.85 -28.72 18.13
CA LYS A 88 6.77 -28.88 19.59
C LYS A 88 6.14 -30.21 19.98
N GLU A 89 5.00 -30.55 19.40
CA GLU A 89 4.32 -31.82 19.69
C GLU A 89 5.19 -33.03 19.33
N LYS A 90 5.86 -32.99 18.18
CA LYS A 90 6.79 -34.03 17.76
C LYS A 90 8.00 -34.16 18.67
N ALA A 91 8.51 -33.06 19.22
CA ALA A 91 9.61 -33.12 20.18
C ALA A 91 9.23 -33.95 21.43
N VAL A 92 8.02 -33.73 21.94
CA VAL A 92 7.45 -34.48 23.09
C VAL A 92 7.17 -35.93 22.72
N ASN A 93 6.47 -36.15 21.61
CA ASN A 93 6.02 -37.50 21.21
C ASN A 93 7.18 -38.42 20.85
N LEU A 94 8.19 -37.88 20.16
CA LEU A 94 9.37 -38.66 19.75
C LEU A 94 10.47 -38.67 20.82
N LYS A 95 10.35 -37.85 21.87
CA LYS A 95 11.40 -37.61 22.87
C LYS A 95 12.74 -37.28 22.20
N LYS A 96 12.68 -36.34 21.25
CA LYS A 96 13.81 -35.95 20.41
C LYS A 96 13.90 -34.44 20.33
N ARG A 97 15.11 -33.96 20.06
CA ARG A 97 15.34 -32.53 19.82
C ARG A 97 14.85 -32.17 18.43
N VAL A 98 14.00 -31.14 18.34
CA VAL A 98 13.48 -30.64 17.07
C VAL A 98 13.98 -29.22 16.84
N THR A 99 14.64 -28.99 15.71
CA THR A 99 15.14 -27.67 15.33
C THR A 99 14.35 -27.15 14.13
N LEU A 100 13.78 -25.96 14.25
CA LEU A 100 13.26 -25.20 13.12
C LEU A 100 14.24 -24.08 12.80
N LYS A 101 14.72 -24.03 11.56
CA LYS A 101 15.74 -23.05 11.15
C LYS A 101 15.43 -22.42 9.81
N ALA A 102 15.48 -21.09 9.75
CA ALA A 102 15.48 -20.36 8.50
C ALA A 102 16.80 -20.60 7.73
N VAL A 103 16.68 -20.94 6.46
CA VAL A 103 17.81 -21.13 5.54
C VAL A 103 17.77 -20.01 4.53
N GLN A 104 18.82 -19.19 4.58
CA GLN A 104 19.02 -18.14 3.60
C GLN A 104 19.47 -18.75 2.27
N PRO A 105 19.03 -18.18 1.14
CA PRO A 105 19.54 -18.59 -0.16
C PRO A 105 21.06 -18.37 -0.19
N LYS A 106 21.80 -19.41 -0.60
CA LYS A 106 23.26 -19.33 -0.63
C LYS A 106 23.69 -18.29 -1.67
N PRO A 107 24.51 -17.29 -1.29
CA PRO A 107 25.11 -16.41 -2.28
C PRO A 107 26.07 -17.24 -3.15
N MET A 108 26.03 -17.00 -4.46
CA MET A 108 26.80 -17.74 -5.45
C MET A 108 28.28 -17.73 -5.17
N VAL A 109 28.92 -18.87 -5.38
CA VAL A 109 30.37 -18.96 -5.57
C VAL A 109 30.59 -19.26 -7.06
N PHE A 110 31.38 -18.43 -7.75
CA PHE A 110 31.82 -18.60 -9.15
C PHE A 110 30.78 -18.41 -10.28
N GLY A 111 30.10 -17.25 -10.35
CA GLY A 111 29.70 -16.64 -11.62
C GLY A 111 28.56 -17.27 -12.46
N THR A 112 28.06 -18.46 -12.14
CA THR A 112 26.85 -19.01 -12.79
C THR A 112 25.62 -18.79 -11.93
N VAL A 113 24.69 -18.03 -12.49
CA VAL A 113 23.55 -17.46 -11.79
C VAL A 113 22.42 -18.48 -11.63
N SER A 114 22.29 -19.12 -10.47
CA SER A 114 20.96 -19.57 -10.00
C SER A 114 20.29 -18.44 -9.23
N ALA A 115 19.78 -17.44 -9.95
CA ALA A 115 19.09 -16.25 -9.41
C ALA A 115 17.79 -16.57 -8.65
N ASN A 116 17.47 -17.85 -8.47
CA ASN A 116 16.14 -18.29 -8.11
C ASN A 116 16.12 -19.32 -6.99
N THR A 117 17.06 -19.25 -6.06
CA THR A 117 16.94 -20.07 -4.84
C THR A 117 16.02 -19.32 -3.88
N PRO A 118 14.80 -19.81 -3.62
CA PRO A 118 13.88 -19.16 -2.69
C PRO A 118 14.39 -19.28 -1.25
N PHE A 119 13.95 -18.35 -0.39
CA PHE A 119 14.07 -18.55 1.05
C PHE A 119 13.27 -19.77 1.47
N ARG A 120 13.74 -20.44 2.52
CA ARG A 120 13.09 -21.64 3.04
C ARG A 120 13.37 -21.79 4.51
N TYR A 121 12.60 -22.63 5.18
CA TYR A 121 12.96 -23.12 6.50
C TYR A 121 12.90 -24.64 6.52
N VAL A 122 13.70 -25.21 7.41
CA VAL A 122 13.83 -26.65 7.58
C VAL A 122 13.46 -27.04 9.00
N ILE A 123 12.79 -28.18 9.10
CA ILE A 123 12.50 -28.88 10.35
C ILE A 123 13.44 -30.07 10.42
N ILE A 124 14.26 -30.10 11.47
CA ILE A 124 15.32 -31.09 11.67
C ILE A 124 14.99 -31.86 12.95
N TYR A 125 14.98 -33.19 12.86
CA TYR A 125 14.89 -34.07 14.03
C TYR A 125 16.28 -34.65 14.30
N ASP A 126 16.84 -34.37 15.47
CA ASP A 126 18.22 -34.65 15.84
C ASP A 126 19.23 -34.05 14.85
N MET A 127 19.53 -34.76 13.75
CA MET A 127 20.44 -34.34 12.68
C MET A 127 19.89 -34.60 11.26
N GLU A 128 18.66 -35.08 11.13
CA GLU A 128 18.04 -35.39 9.85
C GLU A 128 17.00 -34.33 9.47
N VAL A 129 17.06 -33.85 8.23
CA VAL A 129 16.05 -32.93 7.69
C VAL A 129 14.78 -33.73 7.44
N ALA A 130 13.75 -33.47 8.25
CA ALA A 130 12.48 -34.15 8.15
C ALA A 130 11.53 -33.45 7.19
N GLN A 131 11.60 -32.13 7.12
CA GLN A 131 10.74 -31.31 6.26
C GLN A 131 11.48 -30.05 5.84
N GLU A 132 11.25 -29.64 4.60
CA GLU A 132 11.74 -28.40 4.03
C GLU A 132 10.56 -27.66 3.43
N VAL A 133 10.34 -26.43 3.87
CA VAL A 133 9.26 -25.57 3.38
C VAL A 133 9.86 -24.43 2.58
N VAL A 134 9.54 -24.41 1.30
CA VAL A 134 9.96 -23.37 0.36
C VAL A 134 9.00 -22.18 0.44
N LEU A 135 9.53 -20.99 0.66
CA LEU A 135 8.72 -19.77 0.73
C LEU A 135 8.48 -19.20 -0.68
N PRO A 136 7.32 -18.54 -0.89
CA PRO A 136 7.06 -17.78 -2.11
C PRO A 136 8.09 -16.66 -2.37
N ASP A 137 8.15 -16.22 -3.62
CA ASP A 137 9.08 -15.20 -4.06
C ASP A 137 8.91 -13.85 -3.35
N GLY A 138 10.04 -13.19 -3.10
CA GLY A 138 10.09 -11.88 -2.46
C GLY A 138 9.88 -11.92 -0.94
N ILE A 139 9.78 -13.11 -0.35
CA ILE A 139 9.65 -13.30 1.08
C ILE A 139 10.98 -13.71 1.65
N THR A 140 11.34 -13.05 2.74
CA THR A 140 12.54 -13.35 3.50
C THR A 140 12.14 -13.83 4.88
N LEU A 141 12.88 -14.81 5.40
CA LEU A 141 12.67 -15.37 6.72
C LEU A 141 14.01 -15.42 7.45
N SER A 142 13.99 -15.03 8.72
CA SER A 142 15.10 -15.20 9.64
C SER A 142 14.59 -15.68 10.99
N GLY A 143 15.29 -16.63 11.59
CA GLY A 143 14.93 -17.16 12.89
C GLY A 143 15.41 -18.59 13.07
N ILE A 144 15.51 -19.00 14.32
CA ILE A 144 15.80 -20.38 14.71
C ILE A 144 15.17 -20.64 16.06
N VAL A 145 14.51 -21.78 16.18
CA VAL A 145 14.04 -22.33 17.45
C VAL A 145 14.51 -23.77 17.57
N ILE A 146 14.76 -24.17 18.80
CA ILE A 146 15.14 -25.52 19.15
C ILE A 146 14.23 -25.95 20.28
N PHE A 147 13.37 -26.93 20.02
CA PHE A 147 12.54 -27.58 21.03
C PHE A 147 13.29 -28.79 21.58
N LEU A 148 13.33 -28.86 22.92
CA LEU A 148 13.87 -29.98 23.67
C LEU A 148 12.82 -31.10 23.76
N GLU A 149 13.23 -32.24 24.31
CA GLU A 149 12.41 -33.46 24.42
C GLU A 149 11.15 -33.28 25.28
N ASP A 150 11.11 -32.25 26.13
CA ASP A 150 9.95 -31.86 26.94
C ASP A 150 9.01 -30.89 26.21
N GLY A 151 9.30 -30.54 24.95
CA GLY A 151 8.54 -29.58 24.15
C GLY A 151 8.80 -28.12 24.51
N MET A 152 9.71 -27.85 25.45
CA MET A 152 10.12 -26.49 25.79
C MET A 152 11.22 -26.02 24.84
N PRO A 153 11.21 -24.74 24.44
CA PRO A 153 12.30 -24.21 23.65
C PRO A 153 13.56 -24.05 24.52
N GLU A 154 14.73 -24.36 23.95
CA GLU A 154 16.03 -24.19 24.61
C GLU A 154 16.25 -22.74 25.06
N LYS A 155 15.72 -21.79 24.27
CA LYS A 155 15.66 -20.36 24.59
C LYS A 155 14.48 -19.71 23.87
N PRO A 156 13.94 -18.60 24.42
CA PRO A 156 13.01 -17.75 23.67
C PRO A 156 13.60 -17.37 22.34
N SER A 157 12.75 -17.34 21.32
CA SER A 157 13.17 -17.07 19.95
C SER A 157 12.07 -16.37 19.19
N SER A 158 12.45 -15.78 18.06
CA SER A 158 11.51 -15.12 17.17
C SER A 158 11.85 -15.45 15.73
N PHE A 159 10.81 -15.59 14.91
CA PHE A 159 10.93 -15.59 13.45
C PHE A 159 10.45 -14.26 12.90
N ILE A 160 11.25 -13.68 12.02
CA ILE A 160 10.92 -12.44 11.32
C ILE A 160 10.69 -12.81 9.86
N LEU A 161 9.44 -12.62 9.43
CA LEU A 161 8.98 -12.75 8.05
C LEU A 161 8.91 -11.35 7.45
N SER A 162 9.42 -11.16 6.24
CA SER A 162 9.24 -9.88 5.54
C SER A 162 9.03 -10.02 4.05
N GLN A 163 8.19 -9.13 3.51
CA GLN A 163 7.92 -9.00 2.07
C GLN A 163 7.91 -7.52 1.70
N GLY A 164 8.97 -7.06 1.05
CA GLY A 164 9.17 -5.64 0.76
C GLY A 164 9.24 -4.79 2.03
N LYS A 165 8.25 -3.92 2.26
CA LYS A 165 8.18 -3.02 3.44
C LYS A 165 7.35 -3.57 4.60
N ARG A 166 6.85 -4.80 4.46
CA ARG A 166 5.95 -5.43 5.42
C ARG A 166 6.71 -6.50 6.19
N THR A 167 6.44 -6.58 7.49
CA THR A 167 7.08 -7.52 8.41
C THR A 167 5.99 -8.18 9.26
N ALA A 168 6.13 -9.47 9.51
CA ALA A 168 5.40 -10.19 10.55
C ALA A 168 6.42 -10.85 11.47
N ILE A 169 6.13 -10.87 12.77
CA ILE A 169 7.03 -11.44 13.78
C ILE A 169 6.27 -12.57 14.46
N VAL A 170 6.89 -13.73 14.58
CA VAL A 170 6.36 -14.85 15.36
C VAL A 170 7.26 -15.01 16.57
N GLU A 171 6.73 -14.80 17.76
CA GLU A 171 7.47 -14.88 19.01
C GLU A 171 7.18 -16.20 19.72
N ILE A 172 8.23 -16.78 20.29
CA ILE A 172 8.18 -18.04 21.04
C ILE A 172 8.76 -17.75 22.42
N ASP A 173 7.93 -17.88 23.45
CA ASP A 173 8.32 -17.62 24.83
C ASP A 173 9.13 -18.77 25.46
N ARG A 174 9.41 -18.71 26.77
CA ARG A 174 10.14 -19.79 27.48
C ARG A 174 9.31 -21.06 27.67
N GLN A 175 7.99 -20.95 27.58
CA GLN A 175 7.00 -22.00 27.76
C GLN A 175 6.65 -22.67 26.42
N GLY A 176 7.25 -22.18 25.32
CA GLY A 176 6.94 -22.62 23.97
C GLY A 176 5.53 -22.25 23.54
N LEU A 177 4.96 -21.17 24.07
CA LEU A 177 3.78 -20.52 23.53
C LEU A 177 4.21 -19.70 22.32
N VAL A 178 3.50 -19.91 21.21
CA VAL A 178 3.73 -19.18 19.97
C VAL A 178 2.72 -18.04 19.89
N SER A 179 3.19 -16.81 19.67
CA SER A 179 2.35 -15.62 19.54
C SER A 179 2.73 -14.80 18.32
N VAL A 180 1.74 -14.09 17.78
CA VAL A 180 1.89 -13.14 16.66
C VAL A 180 1.33 -11.81 17.15
N PRO A 181 2.15 -10.73 17.25
CA PRO A 181 1.71 -9.42 17.72
C PRO A 181 0.89 -8.66 16.67
#